data_AF-A0AAV0KIU2-F1
#
_entry.id   AF-A0AAV0KIU2-F1
#
_cell.length_a   1.000
_cell.length_b   1.000
_cell.length_c   1.000
_cell.angle_alpha   90.00
_cell.angle_beta   90.00
_cell.angle_gamma   90.00
#
_symmetry.space_group_name_H-M   'P 1'
#
loop_
_entity.id
_entity.type
_entity.pdbx_description
1 polymer ?
#
loop_
_entity_poly.entity_id
_entity_poly.type
_entity_poly.pdbx_seq_one_letter_code
_entity_poly.pdbx_strand_id
1 'polypeptide(L)' 'MFELAERLGWRIQKEDEAVVQQFCQEWGLRRQVLKVWMHNNKHTLGLIPNNNNNNNNPSPQLQN' A
#
# COMPACT_ATOMS: atom_id res chain seq x y z
N MET A 1 -8.74 -4.85 -5.17
CA MET A 1 -7.51 -4.11 -4.81
C MET A 1 -7.14 -4.30 -3.34
N PHE A 2 -8.06 -4.09 -2.40
CA PHE A 2 -7.87 -4.32 -0.96
C PHE A 2 -7.49 -5.77 -0.61
N GLU A 3 -8.23 -6.76 -1.10
CA GLU A 3 -7.94 -8.19 -0.86
C GLU A 3 -6.52 -8.59 -1.29
N LEU A 4 -6.07 -8.10 -2.44
CA LEU A 4 -4.68 -8.29 -2.88
C LEU A 4 -3.70 -7.63 -1.90
N ALA A 5 -3.99 -6.42 -1.43
CA ALA A 5 -3.12 -5.73 -0.48
C ALA A 5 -3.05 -6.42 0.88
N GLU A 6 -4.16 -7.00 1.37
CA GLU A 6 -4.15 -7.82 2.58
C GLU A 6 -3.31 -9.07 2.41
N ARG A 7 -3.49 -9.78 1.28
CA ARG A 7 -2.69 -10.96 0.95
C ARG A 7 -1.19 -10.65 0.85
N LEU A 8 -0.85 -9.47 0.34
CA LEU A 8 0.54 -8.97 0.22
C LEU A 8 1.04 -8.27 1.50
N GLY A 9 0.25 -8.22 2.58
CA GLY A 9 0.65 -7.54 3.81
C GLY A 9 0.99 -6.06 3.62
N TRP A 10 0.30 -5.38 2.70
CA TRP A 10 0.51 -3.97 2.36
C TRP A 10 1.89 -3.62 1.81
N ARG A 11 2.67 -4.62 1.39
CA ARG A 11 4.01 -4.47 0.85
C ARG A 11 4.22 -5.40 -0.34
N ILE A 12 4.45 -4.81 -1.51
CA ILE A 12 4.80 -5.58 -2.72
C ILE A 12 6.28 -6.00 -2.64
N GLN A 13 6.55 -7.31 -2.62
CA GLN A 13 7.91 -7.86 -2.73
C GLN A 13 8.26 -8.22 -4.17
N LYS A 14 9.47 -8.73 -4.41
CA LYS A 14 9.92 -9.09 -5.77
C LYS A 14 9.22 -10.36 -6.26
N GLU A 15 8.96 -11.28 -5.35
CA GLU A 15 8.30 -12.57 -5.58
C GLU A 15 6.83 -12.36 -5.99
N ASP A 16 6.21 -11.27 -5.54
CA ASP A 16 4.82 -10.90 -5.84
C ASP A 16 4.67 -10.22 -7.21
N GLU A 17 5.76 -9.96 -7.93
CA GLU A 17 5.76 -9.16 -9.15
C GLU A 17 4.86 -9.76 -10.24
N ALA A 18 4.88 -11.07 -10.41
CA ALA A 18 4.03 -11.76 -11.39
C ALA A 18 2.53 -11.59 -11.08
N VAL A 19 2.13 -11.76 -9.82
CA VAL A 19 0.74 -11.60 -9.36
C VAL A 19 0.29 -10.14 -9.51
N VAL A 20 1.14 -9.20 -9.09
CA VAL A 20 0.86 -7.77 -9.22
C VAL A 20 0.73 -7.37 -10.68
N GLN A 21 1.57 -7.90 -11.57
CA GLN A 21 1.50 -7.60 -12.99
C GLN A 21 0.22 -8.13 -13.64
N GLN A 22 -0.18 -9.38 -13.34
CA GLN A 22 -1.43 -9.95 -13.83
C GLN A 22 -2.64 -9.13 -13.36
N PHE A 23 -2.70 -8.79 -12.08
CA PHE A 23 -3.76 -7.96 -11.52
C PHE A 23 -3.80 -6.58 -12.20
N CYS A 24 -2.64 -5.94 -12.38
CA CYS A 24 -2.56 -4.66 -13.07
C CYS A 24 -3.04 -4.73 -14.53
N GLN A 25 -2.72 -5.82 -15.25
CA GLN A 25 -3.18 -6.02 -16.63
C GLN A 25 -4.70 -6.21 -16.71
N GLU A 26 -5.26 -7.04 -15.83
CA GLU A 26 -6.69 -7.32 -15.79
C GLU A 26 -7.51 -6.05 -15.54
N TRP A 27 -7.05 -5.18 -14.64
CA TRP A 27 -7.77 -3.96 -14.25
C TRP A 27 -7.36 -2.72 -15.07
N GLY A 28 -6.42 -2.86 -16.02
CA GLY A 28 -5.91 -1.73 -16.81
C GLY A 28 -5.15 -0.70 -15.97
N LEU A 29 -4.55 -1.12 -14.86
CA LEU A 29 -3.87 -0.25 -13.91
C LEU A 29 -2.36 -0.32 -14.07
N ARG A 30 -1.69 0.80 -13.83
CA ARG A 30 -0.23 0.81 -13.70
C ARG A 30 0.16 0.31 -12.31
N ARG A 31 1.21 -0.50 -12.23
CA ARG A 31 1.82 -0.95 -10.96
C ARG A 31 2.08 0.19 -9.99
N GLN A 32 2.53 1.34 -10.51
CA GLN A 32 2.83 2.52 -9.70
C GLN A 32 1.58 3.10 -9.01
N VAL A 33 0.41 3.02 -9.66
CA VAL A 33 -0.86 3.45 -9.08
C VAL A 33 -1.25 2.53 -7.93
N LEU A 34 -1.16 1.21 -8.13
CA LEU A 34 -1.41 0.23 -7.08
C LEU A 34 -0.48 0.44 -5.88
N LYS A 35 0.82 0.67 -6.13
CA LYS A 35 1.82 0.93 -5.09
C LYS A 35 1.48 2.17 -4.26
N VAL A 36 1.13 3.28 -4.91
CA VAL A 36 0.73 4.53 -4.22
C VAL A 36 -0.56 4.32 -3.44
N TRP A 37 -1.54 3.64 -4.04
CA TRP A 37 -2.79 3.29 -3.37
C TRP A 37 -2.52 2.49 -2.08
N MET A 38 -1.71 1.43 -2.15
CA MET A 38 -1.36 0.63 -0.97
C MET A 38 -0.65 1.49 0.10
N HIS A 39 0.32 2.33 -0.30
CA HIS A 39 1.03 3.19 0.64
C HIS A 39 0.10 4.17 1.37
N ASN A 40 -0.83 4.78 0.64
CA ASN A 40 -1.78 5.74 1.18
C ASN A 40 -2.79 5.08 2.13
N ASN A 41 -3.19 3.84 1.82
CA ASN A 41 -4.25 3.16 2.56
C ASN A 41 -3.75 2.28 3.72
N LYS A 42 -2.45 1.93 3.78
CA LYS A 42 -1.92 0.97 4.77
C LYS A 42 -2.11 1.38 6.23
N HIS A 43 -2.23 2.68 6.52
CA HIS A 43 -2.45 3.19 7.88
C HIS A 43 -3.91 3.58 8.15
N THR A 44 -4.65 3.96 7.11
CA THR A 44 -6.04 4.41 7.23
C THR A 44 -6.99 3.25 7.51
N LEU A 45 -6.68 2.05 7.01
CA LEU A 45 -7.54 0.87 7.16
C LEU A 45 -7.29 0.07 8.44
N GLY A 46 -6.51 0.62 9.39
CA GLY A 46 -6.38 0.07 10.74
C GLY A 46 -5.60 -1.24 10.87
N LEU A 47 -4.91 -1.69 9.81
CA LEU A 47 -4.27 -3.02 9.76
C LEU A 47 -2.88 -3.07 10.44
N ILE A 48 -2.32 -1.92 10.84
CA ILE A 48 -1.10 -1.86 11.66
C ILE A 48 -1.44 -1.10 12.94
N PRO A 49 -1.47 -1.73 14.13
CA PRO A 49 -1.48 -0.99 15.39
C PRO A 49 -0.18 -0.18 15.45
N ASN A 50 -0.31 1.13 15.60
CA ASN A 50 0.79 2.08 15.63
C ASN A 50 1.82 1.71 16.71
N ASN A 51 2.86 0.95 16.36
CA ASN A 51 4.08 0.81 17.14
C ASN A 51 5.24 1.41 16.32
N ASN A 52 5.12 2.70 15.98
CA ASN A 52 6.13 3.44 15.26
C ASN A 52 7.28 3.83 16.20
N ASN A 53 8.41 3.14 16.07
CA ASN A 53 9.73 3.70 16.37
C ASN A 53 10.53 3.77 15.06
N ASN A 54 10.23 4.79 14.25
CA ASN A 54 11.15 5.49 13.36
C ASN A 54 10.37 6.52 12.51
N ASN A 55 10.04 7.65 13.14
CA ASN A 55 9.55 8.84 12.47
C ASN A 55 10.72 9.56 11.79
N ASN A 56 10.82 9.42 10.47
CA ASN A 56 11.45 10.43 9.62
C ASN A 56 10.52 10.70 8.43
N ASN A 57 9.38 11.32 8.71
CA ASN A 57 8.75 12.38 7.90
C ASN A 57 7.33 12.63 8.46
N PRO A 58 7.06 13.75 9.17
CA PRO A 58 5.70 14.05 9.61
C PRO A 58 4.85 14.43 8.39
N SER A 59 3.77 13.69 8.15
CA SER A 59 2.71 14.17 7.26
C SER A 59 2.19 15.51 7.79
N PRO A 60 1.93 16.51 6.93
CA PRO A 60 1.47 17.82 7.38
C PRO A 60 0.09 17.68 8.01
N GLN A 61 0.01 17.92 9.32
CA GLN A 61 -1.28 18.00 10.00
C GLN A 61 -1.92 19.32 9.61
N LEU A 62 -3.11 19.27 9.01
CA LEU A 62 -3.94 20.47 8.84
C LEU A 62 -4.40 20.93 10.22
N GLN A 63 -3.82 22.03 10.68
CA GLN A 63 -4.25 22.77 11.86
C GLN A 63 -5.46 23.64 11.47
N ASN A 64 -6.60 23.47 12.13
CA ASN A 64 -7.63 24.49 12.25
C ASN A 64 -7.42 25.28 13.55
#